data_AF-A0A0F9TUL5-F1
#
_entry.id   AF-A0A0F9TUL5-F1
#
_cell.length_a   1.000
_cell.length_b   1.000
_cell.length_c   1.000
_cell.angle_alpha   90.00
_cell.angle_beta   90.00
_cell.angle_gamma   90.00
#
_symmetry.space_group_name_H-M   'P 1'
#
loop_
_entity.id
_entity.type
_entity.pdbx_description
1 polymer ?
#
loop_
_entity_poly.entity_id
_entity_poly.type
_entity_poly.pdbx_seq_one_letter_code
_entity_poly.pdbx_strand_id
1 'polypeptide(L)'
;MAKTKPKTYRKHNWRAIRDLYITGEMSLRALARRFNVDPGQISIKSRKEAWEKRRKVHQDRISSKFQQKSALDTLDRLERNKKLVLHGIGTVLAGIKKGTVKPTLADLDRLIRLDEFLHGNKPPGEGETLEELFARLTKIRIQEHKEALKLERPALQLPVIDAKVVDDDGKDK
;
A
#
# COMPACT_ATOMS: atom_id res chain seq x y z
N MET A 1 -23.96 15.30 68.59
CA MET A 1 -23.71 15.41 67.14
C MET A 1 -22.33 14.84 66.82
N ALA A 2 -22.27 13.70 66.13
CA ALA A 2 -21.00 13.03 65.80
C ALA A 2 -20.28 13.79 64.67
N LYS A 3 -19.08 14.31 64.94
CA LYS A 3 -18.22 14.96 63.94
C LYS A 3 -17.64 13.88 63.03
N THR A 4 -18.12 13.79 61.79
CA THR A 4 -17.53 12.91 60.75
C THR A 4 -16.16 13.43 60.37
N LYS A 5 -15.13 12.59 60.51
CA LYS A 5 -13.75 12.92 60.11
C LYS A 5 -13.70 13.17 58.59
N PRO A 6 -12.94 14.18 58.10
CA PRO A 6 -12.84 14.46 56.68
C PRO A 6 -12.16 13.29 55.94
N LYS A 7 -12.80 12.80 54.87
CA LYS A 7 -12.21 11.75 54.02
C LYS A 7 -11.00 12.32 53.28
N THR A 8 -9.80 11.85 53.61
CA THR A 8 -8.58 12.13 52.84
C THR A 8 -8.62 11.36 51.52
N TYR A 9 -8.92 12.04 50.42
CA TYR A 9 -8.87 11.42 49.09
C TYR A 9 -7.43 11.28 48.63
N ARG A 10 -6.95 10.04 48.44
CA ARG A 10 -5.69 9.79 47.73
C ARG A 10 -5.82 10.32 46.30
N LYS A 11 -4.87 11.15 45.86
CA LYS A 11 -4.87 11.71 44.51
C LYS A 11 -4.47 10.62 43.51
N HIS A 12 -5.46 10.00 42.86
CA HIS A 12 -5.20 8.99 41.84
C HIS A 12 -4.62 9.62 40.56
N ASN A 13 -3.67 8.93 39.92
CA ASN A 13 -3.12 9.33 38.63
C ASN A 13 -4.07 8.93 37.48
N TRP A 14 -5.10 9.75 37.26
CA TRP A 14 -6.12 9.50 36.24
C TRP A 14 -5.58 9.43 34.81
N ARG A 15 -4.48 10.15 34.52
CA ARG A 15 -3.84 10.13 33.19
C ARG A 15 -3.28 8.75 32.88
N ALA A 16 -2.51 8.17 33.79
CA ALA A 16 -1.96 6.82 33.61
C ALA A 16 -3.06 5.75 33.48
N ILE A 17 -4.12 5.84 34.29
CA ILE A 17 -5.26 4.92 34.24
C ILE A 17 -5.96 4.99 32.86
N ARG A 18 -6.22 6.22 32.39
CA ARG A 18 -6.83 6.47 31.10
C ARG A 18 -5.99 5.93 29.96
N ASP A 19 -4.71 6.30 29.92
CA ASP A 19 -3.83 5.96 28.81
C ASP A 19 -3.71 4.43 28.71
N LEU A 20 -3.55 3.73 29.85
CA LEU A 20 -3.54 2.27 29.89
C LEU A 20 -4.85 1.62 29.44
N TYR A 21 -6.00 2.23 29.75
CA TYR A 21 -7.29 1.75 29.23
C TYR A 21 -7.39 1.88 27.71
N ILE A 22 -7.01 3.05 27.18
CA ILE A 22 -7.16 3.38 25.76
C ILE A 22 -6.21 2.55 24.89
N THR A 23 -4.96 2.37 25.33
CA THR A 23 -3.93 1.67 24.53
C THR A 23 -3.87 0.18 24.80
N GLY A 24 -4.37 -0.30 25.94
CA GLY A 24 -4.32 -1.70 26.34
C GLY A 24 -5.67 -2.41 26.19
N GLU A 25 -5.74 -3.64 26.73
CA GLU A 25 -6.94 -4.51 26.70
C GLU A 25 -7.65 -4.59 28.05
N MET A 26 -7.11 -3.96 29.10
CA MET A 26 -7.66 -4.05 30.45
C MET A 26 -9.09 -3.50 30.53
N SER A 27 -9.93 -4.16 31.33
CA SER A 27 -11.26 -3.66 31.68
C SER A 27 -11.21 -2.60 32.78
N LEU A 28 -12.26 -1.78 32.91
CA LEU A 28 -12.36 -0.79 33.99
C LEU A 28 -12.28 -1.43 35.39
N ARG A 29 -12.83 -2.65 35.57
CA ARG A 29 -12.71 -3.40 36.85
C ARG A 29 -11.29 -3.86 37.13
N ALA A 30 -10.55 -4.26 36.09
CA ALA A 30 -9.15 -4.64 36.23
C ALA A 30 -8.28 -3.41 36.58
N LEU A 31 -8.56 -2.25 35.99
CA LEU A 31 -7.89 -0.99 36.33
C LEU A 31 -8.21 -0.52 37.74
N ALA A 32 -9.47 -0.63 38.18
CA ALA A 32 -9.88 -0.33 39.55
C ALA A 32 -9.05 -1.12 40.58
N ARG A 33 -8.90 -2.43 40.36
CA ARG A 33 -8.07 -3.31 41.20
C ARG A 33 -6.59 -2.92 41.15
N ARG A 34 -6.05 -2.69 39.96
CA ARG A 34 -4.62 -2.37 39.76
C ARG A 34 -4.20 -1.06 40.41
N PHE A 35 -5.05 -0.03 40.35
CA PHE A 35 -4.75 1.29 40.87
C PHE A 35 -5.36 1.56 42.25
N ASN A 36 -5.99 0.54 42.86
CA ASN A 36 -6.72 0.64 44.12
C ASN A 36 -7.70 1.84 44.13
N VAL A 37 -8.52 1.92 43.08
CA VAL A 37 -9.55 2.94 42.88
C VAL A 37 -10.91 2.28 43.03
N ASP A 38 -11.85 2.99 43.63
CA ASP A 38 -13.24 2.55 43.67
C ASP A 38 -13.80 2.32 42.24
N PRO A 39 -14.43 1.16 41.96
CA PRO A 39 -15.01 0.86 40.65
C PRO A 39 -16.07 1.88 40.19
N GLY A 40 -16.79 2.52 41.11
CA GLY A 40 -17.74 3.58 40.80
C GLY A 40 -17.03 4.84 40.32
N GLN A 41 -15.98 5.26 41.02
CA GLN A 41 -15.18 6.44 40.64
C GLN A 41 -14.55 6.31 39.25
N ILE A 42 -13.95 5.16 38.92
CA ILE A 42 -13.36 4.95 37.59
C ILE A 42 -14.42 4.93 36.48
N SER A 43 -15.62 4.39 36.77
CA SER A 43 -16.75 4.35 35.83
C SER A 43 -17.30 5.75 35.53
N ILE A 44 -17.46 6.59 36.56
CA ILE A 44 -17.88 7.99 36.39
C ILE A 44 -16.84 8.75 35.56
N LYS A 45 -15.55 8.58 35.88
CA LYS A 45 -14.46 9.25 35.17
C LYS A 45 -14.38 8.83 33.71
N SER A 46 -14.47 7.52 33.44
CA SER A 46 -14.37 6.97 32.08
C SER A 46 -15.50 7.43 31.17
N ARG A 47 -16.73 7.55 31.72
CA ARG A 47 -17.88 8.12 31.01
C ARG A 47 -17.69 9.61 30.74
N LYS A 48 -17.29 10.39 31.75
CA LYS A 48 -17.06 11.84 31.63
C LYS A 48 -16.03 12.19 30.55
N GLU A 49 -14.99 11.37 30.42
CA GLU A 49 -13.91 11.57 29.45
C GLU A 49 -14.07 10.76 28.15
N ALA A 50 -15.18 10.03 28.01
CA ALA A 50 -15.50 9.17 26.87
C ALA A 50 -14.37 8.21 26.48
N TRP A 51 -13.78 7.52 27.46
CA TRP A 51 -12.62 6.64 27.26
C TRP A 51 -12.88 5.53 26.24
N GLU A 52 -14.10 4.99 26.20
CA GLU A 52 -14.49 3.96 25.23
C GLU A 52 -14.45 4.46 23.79
N LYS A 53 -14.97 5.67 23.53
CA LYS A 53 -14.88 6.31 22.20
C LYS A 53 -13.43 6.50 21.80
N ARG A 54 -12.58 6.96 22.73
CA ARG A 54 -11.15 7.17 22.48
C ARG A 54 -10.42 5.85 22.21
N ARG A 55 -10.76 4.78 22.93
CA ARG A 55 -10.22 3.43 22.69
C ARG A 55 -10.57 2.94 21.28
N LYS A 56 -11.82 3.09 20.87
CA LYS A 56 -12.27 2.72 19.52
C LYS A 56 -11.47 3.47 18.45
N VAL A 57 -11.38 4.80 18.56
CA VAL A 57 -10.58 5.63 17.62
C VAL A 57 -9.11 5.20 17.60
N HIS A 58 -8.54 4.82 18.74
CA HIS A 58 -7.17 4.32 18.82
C HIS A 58 -7.01 2.98 18.10
N GLN A 59 -7.93 2.05 18.32
CA GLN A 59 -7.95 0.74 17.65
C GLN A 59 -8.12 0.89 16.14
N ASP A 60 -9.06 1.74 15.70
CA ASP A 60 -9.29 2.04 14.28
C ASP A 60 -8.04 2.63 13.62
N ARG A 61 -7.30 3.47 14.35
CA ARG A 61 -6.03 4.03 13.85
C ARG A 61 -4.94 2.96 13.73
N ILE A 62 -4.85 2.05 14.70
CA ILE A 62 -3.87 0.94 14.64
C ILE A 62 -4.22 -0.01 13.50
N SER A 63 -5.48 -0.40 13.36
CA SER A 63 -5.93 -1.30 12.29
C SER A 63 -5.68 -0.69 10.91
N SER A 64 -5.99 0.59 10.73
CA SER A 64 -5.72 1.32 9.47
C SER A 64 -4.23 1.34 9.14
N LYS A 65 -3.37 1.64 10.13
CA LYS A 65 -1.91 1.60 9.94
C LYS A 65 -1.40 0.20 9.62
N PHE A 66 -1.95 -0.82 10.28
CA PHE A 66 -1.60 -2.21 10.03
C PHE A 66 -1.98 -2.63 8.61
N GLN A 67 -3.18 -2.29 8.15
CA GLN A 67 -3.63 -2.53 6.78
C GLN A 67 -2.74 -1.86 5.75
N GLN A 68 -2.40 -0.57 5.96
CA GLN A 68 -1.47 0.15 5.08
C GLN A 68 -0.10 -0.53 5.03
N LYS A 69 0.45 -0.90 6.19
CA LYS A 69 1.75 -1.59 6.25
C LYS A 69 1.69 -2.96 5.57
N SER A 70 0.64 -3.73 5.81
CA SER A 70 0.44 -5.03 5.16
C SER A 70 0.35 -4.88 3.64
N ALA A 71 -0.32 -3.84 3.14
CA ALA A 71 -0.40 -3.55 1.71
C ALA A 71 0.98 -3.21 1.12
N LEU A 72 1.77 -2.38 1.80
CA LEU A 72 3.15 -2.07 1.40
C LEU A 72 4.03 -3.33 1.41
N ASP A 73 3.97 -4.14 2.47
CA ASP A 73 4.72 -5.39 2.56
C ASP A 73 4.35 -6.37 1.43
N THR A 74 3.08 -6.40 1.00
CA THR A 74 2.67 -7.20 -0.17
C THR A 74 3.24 -6.66 -1.47
N LEU A 75 3.26 -5.34 -1.67
CA LEU A 75 3.85 -4.72 -2.85
C LEU A 75 5.36 -5.00 -2.93
N ASP A 76 6.08 -4.84 -1.82
CA ASP A 76 7.52 -5.12 -1.74
C ASP A 76 7.86 -6.59 -2.01
N ARG A 77 6.97 -7.51 -1.60
CA ARG A 77 7.10 -8.95 -1.92
C ARG A 77 6.88 -9.19 -3.41
N LEU A 78 5.85 -8.60 -3.99
CA LEU A 78 5.56 -8.72 -5.42
C LEU A 78 6.69 -8.15 -6.27
N GLU A 79 7.25 -7.00 -5.90
CA GLU A 79 8.35 -6.37 -6.62
C GLU A 79 9.63 -7.23 -6.58
N ARG A 80 9.96 -7.79 -5.41
CA ARG A 80 11.08 -8.74 -5.27
C ARG A 80 10.87 -9.98 -6.13
N ASN A 81 9.67 -10.55 -6.09
CA ASN A 81 9.33 -11.71 -6.92
C ASN A 81 9.43 -11.37 -8.42
N LYS A 82 8.96 -10.20 -8.83
CA LYS A 82 9.07 -9.74 -10.23
C LYS A 82 10.52 -9.64 -10.67
N LYS A 83 11.39 -9.07 -9.84
CA LYS A 83 12.84 -8.99 -10.12
C LYS A 83 13.48 -10.38 -10.26
N LEU A 84 13.16 -11.31 -9.34
CA LEU A 84 13.68 -12.68 -9.39
C LEU A 84 13.24 -13.42 -10.66
N VAL A 85 11.97 -13.27 -11.05
CA VAL A 85 11.44 -13.91 -12.24
C VAL A 85 12.03 -13.30 -13.51
N LEU A 86 12.14 -11.98 -13.62
CA LEU A 86 12.79 -11.34 -14.76
C LEU A 86 14.25 -11.79 -14.89
N HIS A 87 14.95 -11.94 -13.78
CA HIS A 87 16.30 -12.49 -13.77
C HIS A 87 16.35 -13.96 -14.23
N GLY A 88 15.41 -14.79 -13.75
CA GLY A 88 15.23 -16.17 -14.19
C GLY A 88 14.97 -16.28 -15.69
N ILE A 89 14.02 -15.48 -16.21
CA ILE A 89 13.70 -15.38 -17.64
C ILE A 89 14.95 -15.00 -18.44
N GLY A 90 15.68 -13.96 -18.00
CA GLY A 90 16.91 -13.53 -18.67
C GLY A 90 17.98 -14.63 -18.72
N THR A 91 18.13 -15.39 -17.64
CA THR A 91 19.07 -16.51 -17.56
C THR A 91 18.69 -17.65 -18.51
N VAL A 92 17.39 -18.00 -18.55
CA VAL A 92 16.86 -19.01 -19.48
C VAL A 92 17.06 -18.56 -20.92
N LEU A 93 16.70 -17.34 -21.28
CA LEU A 93 16.91 -16.78 -22.63
C LEU A 93 18.39 -16.79 -23.04
N ALA A 94 19.30 -16.44 -22.13
CA ALA A 94 20.73 -16.52 -22.38
C ALA A 94 21.20 -17.97 -22.62
N GLY A 95 20.66 -18.93 -21.86
CA GLY A 95 20.92 -20.36 -22.03
C GLY A 95 20.40 -20.92 -23.36
N ILE A 96 19.23 -20.46 -23.81
CA ILE A 96 18.65 -20.79 -25.12
C ILE A 96 19.53 -20.24 -26.24
N LYS A 97 19.92 -18.96 -26.17
CA LYS A 97 20.77 -18.32 -27.17
C LYS A 97 22.14 -19.02 -27.32
N LYS A 98 22.68 -19.55 -26.23
CA LYS A 98 23.94 -20.30 -26.21
C LYS A 98 23.78 -21.78 -26.64
N GLY A 99 22.55 -22.23 -26.92
CA GLY A 99 22.26 -23.63 -27.26
C GLY A 99 22.39 -24.62 -26.09
N THR A 100 22.62 -24.12 -24.87
CA THR A 100 22.78 -24.92 -23.65
C THR A 100 21.45 -25.40 -23.08
N VAL A 101 20.36 -24.68 -23.36
CA VAL A 101 19.00 -25.01 -22.92
C VAL A 101 18.11 -25.14 -24.14
N LYS A 102 17.48 -26.30 -24.32
CA LYS A 102 16.39 -26.49 -25.30
C LYS A 102 15.07 -26.34 -24.55
N PRO A 103 14.35 -25.21 -24.70
CA PRO A 103 13.12 -24.99 -23.97
C PRO A 103 12.05 -25.93 -24.50
N THR A 104 11.30 -26.56 -23.59
CA THR A 104 10.09 -27.28 -23.98
C THR A 104 8.90 -26.32 -24.05
N LEU A 105 7.85 -26.72 -24.76
CA LEU A 105 6.58 -25.99 -24.81
C LEU A 105 5.99 -25.73 -23.41
N ALA A 106 6.17 -26.69 -22.50
CA ALA A 106 5.73 -26.55 -21.11
C ALA A 106 6.53 -25.48 -20.33
N ASP A 107 7.80 -25.27 -20.66
CA ASP A 107 8.64 -24.26 -20.00
C ASP A 107 8.24 -22.84 -20.44
N LEU A 108 7.90 -22.66 -21.72
CA LEU A 108 7.38 -21.39 -22.23
C LEU A 108 6.01 -21.06 -21.63
N ASP A 109 5.10 -22.04 -21.54
CA ASP A 109 3.80 -21.86 -20.89
C ASP A 109 3.98 -21.44 -19.42
N ARG A 110 4.84 -22.13 -18.66
CA ARG A 110 5.14 -21.77 -17.27
C ARG A 110 5.67 -20.34 -17.13
N LEU A 111 6.53 -19.88 -18.04
CA LEU A 111 7.06 -18.51 -18.02
C LEU A 111 5.97 -17.47 -18.27
N ILE A 112 5.05 -17.73 -19.20
CA ILE A 112 3.91 -16.86 -19.49
C ILE A 112 2.97 -16.78 -18.28
N ARG A 113 2.62 -17.93 -17.68
CA ARG A 113 1.78 -17.97 -16.47
C ARG A 113 2.41 -17.22 -15.30
N LEU A 114 3.73 -17.31 -15.16
CA LEU A 114 4.50 -16.64 -14.12
C LEU A 114 4.53 -15.11 -14.36
N ASP A 115 4.68 -14.66 -15.60
CA ASP A 115 4.61 -13.24 -15.96
C ASP A 115 3.21 -12.65 -15.67
N GLU A 116 2.15 -13.37 -16.04
CA GLU A 116 0.77 -12.92 -15.79
C GLU A 116 0.45 -12.88 -14.29
N PHE A 117 0.90 -13.88 -13.53
CA PHE A 117 0.79 -13.88 -12.08
C PHE A 117 1.47 -12.66 -11.45
N LEU A 118 2.64 -12.27 -11.94
CA LEU A 118 3.38 -11.10 -11.44
C LEU A 118 2.73 -9.76 -11.78
N HIS A 119 1.90 -9.72 -12.82
CA HIS A 119 1.13 -8.53 -13.19
C HIS A 119 -0.22 -8.49 -12.46
N GLY A 120 -0.48 -9.43 -11.54
CA GLY A 120 -1.74 -9.52 -10.79
C GLY A 120 -2.91 -10.01 -11.64
N ASN A 121 -2.65 -10.45 -12.86
CA ASN A 121 -3.65 -11.09 -13.72
C ASN A 121 -3.83 -12.54 -13.25
N LYS A 122 -5.07 -13.06 -13.34
CA LYS A 122 -5.26 -14.50 -13.16
C LYS A 122 -4.42 -15.20 -14.23
N PRO A 123 -3.62 -16.23 -13.87
CA PRO A 123 -2.96 -17.03 -14.87
C PRO A 123 -4.01 -17.58 -15.84
N PRO A 124 -3.64 -17.81 -17.10
CA PRO A 124 -4.53 -18.37 -18.09
C PRO A 124 -5.01 -19.72 -17.55
N GLY A 125 -6.34 -19.93 -17.57
CA GLY A 125 -6.92 -21.19 -17.15
C GLY A 125 -6.39 -22.34 -18.02
N GLU A 126 -6.37 -23.56 -17.49
CA GLU A 126 -6.12 -24.76 -18.29
C GLU A 126 -7.14 -24.82 -19.44
N GLY A 127 -6.73 -24.43 -20.65
CA GLY A 127 -7.62 -24.44 -21.83
C GLY A 127 -7.40 -23.32 -22.86
N GLU A 128 -6.67 -22.24 -22.56
CA GLU A 128 -6.35 -21.24 -23.60
C GLU A 128 -5.35 -21.80 -24.62
N THR A 129 -5.68 -21.69 -25.90
CA THR A 129 -4.82 -22.14 -26.99
C THR A 129 -3.67 -21.16 -27.23
N LEU A 130 -2.57 -21.65 -27.80
CA LEU A 130 -1.35 -20.88 -28.08
C LEU A 130 -1.61 -19.59 -28.86
N GLU A 131 -2.53 -19.65 -29.82
CA GLU A 131 -2.89 -18.51 -30.67
C GLU A 131 -3.63 -17.42 -29.88
N GLU A 132 -4.48 -17.82 -28.93
CA GLU A 132 -5.20 -16.91 -28.05
C GLU A 132 -4.25 -16.22 -27.06
N LEU A 133 -3.28 -16.97 -26.52
CA LEU A 133 -2.22 -16.43 -25.66
C LEU A 133 -1.31 -15.46 -26.41
N PHE A 134 -0.85 -15.81 -27.60
CA PHE A 134 -0.03 -14.92 -28.44
C PHE A 134 -0.80 -13.66 -28.82
N ALA A 135 -2.07 -13.78 -29.23
CA ALA A 135 -2.90 -12.63 -29.55
C ALA A 135 -3.10 -11.70 -28.35
N ARG A 136 -3.25 -12.26 -27.13
CA ARG A 136 -3.40 -11.50 -25.89
C ARG A 136 -2.10 -10.76 -25.51
N LEU A 137 -0.97 -11.46 -25.49
CA LEU A 137 0.33 -10.86 -25.17
C LEU A 137 0.71 -9.76 -26.17
N THR A 138 0.41 -9.96 -27.45
CA THR A 138 0.67 -8.96 -28.49
C THR A 138 -0.20 -7.71 -28.27
N LYS A 139 -1.47 -7.87 -27.87
CA LYS A 139 -2.34 -6.75 -27.51
C LYS A 139 -1.83 -5.98 -26.28
N ILE A 140 -1.41 -6.69 -25.23
CA ILE A 140 -0.86 -6.07 -24.01
C ILE A 140 0.39 -5.26 -24.34
N ARG A 141 1.33 -5.84 -25.10
CA ARG A 141 2.58 -5.17 -25.46
C ARG A 141 2.36 -3.95 -26.36
N ILE A 142 1.39 -4.00 -27.26
CA ILE A 142 0.97 -2.84 -28.07
C ILE A 142 0.36 -1.75 -27.16
N GLN A 143 -0.40 -2.13 -26.15
CA GLN A 143 -1.03 -1.20 -25.21
C GLN A 143 0.02 -0.52 -24.30
N GLU A 144 0.95 -1.27 -23.72
CA GLU A 144 2.06 -0.74 -22.93
C GLU A 144 2.94 0.20 -23.75
N HIS A 145 3.24 -0.16 -25.01
CA HIS A 145 4.01 0.70 -25.91
C HIS A 145 3.24 1.98 -26.27
N LYS A 146 1.91 1.92 -26.41
CA LYS A 146 1.07 3.10 -26.61
C LYS A 146 1.00 3.98 -25.36
N GLU A 147 1.00 3.40 -24.17
CA GLU A 147 0.99 4.13 -22.90
C GLU A 147 2.36 4.77 -22.63
N ALA A 148 3.46 4.08 -22.93
CA ALA A 148 4.81 4.66 -22.91
C ALA A 148 4.94 5.84 -23.89
N LEU A 149 4.43 5.69 -25.13
CA LEU A 149 4.40 6.78 -26.12
C LEU A 149 3.51 7.96 -25.71
N LYS A 150 2.45 7.72 -24.93
CA LYS A 150 1.61 8.79 -24.37
C LYS A 150 2.31 9.53 -23.22
N LEU A 151 3.09 8.82 -22.40
CA LEU A 151 3.90 9.43 -21.34
C LEU A 151 5.08 10.25 -21.88
N GLU A 152 5.60 9.93 -23.07
CA GLU A 152 6.66 10.73 -23.72
C GLU A 152 6.15 12.01 -24.41
N ARG A 153 4.82 12.19 -24.58
CA ARG A 153 4.23 13.31 -25.33
C ARG A 153 3.73 14.57 -24.55
N PRO A 154 4.05 14.86 -23.27
CA PRO A 154 3.73 16.16 -22.69
C PRO A 154 4.87 17.21 -22.74
N ALA A 155 6.02 16.97 -23.38
CA ALA A 155 7.17 17.88 -23.29
C ALA A 155 7.54 18.69 -24.56
N LEU A 156 6.64 18.82 -25.54
CA LEU A 156 6.86 19.73 -26.68
C LEU A 156 5.61 20.59 -26.98
N GLN A 157 5.18 21.37 -25.99
CA GLN A 157 4.59 22.67 -26.30
C GLN A 157 5.71 23.70 -26.17
N LEU A 158 6.46 23.87 -27.25
CA LEU A 158 7.29 25.06 -27.40
C LEU A 158 6.34 26.27 -27.42
N PRO A 159 6.59 27.33 -26.64
CA PRO A 159 5.79 28.53 -26.70
C PRO A 159 5.87 29.11 -28.12
N VAL A 160 4.71 29.37 -28.72
CA VAL A 160 4.59 30.15 -29.97
C VAL A 160 5.13 31.54 -29.66
N ILE A 161 6.36 31.81 -30.09
CA ILE A 161 6.90 33.16 -30.09
C ILE A 161 6.29 33.84 -31.32
N ASP A 162 5.39 34.80 -31.08
CA ASP A 162 4.88 35.69 -32.12
C ASP A 162 6.05 36.47 -32.73
N ALA A 163 6.56 35.97 -33.85
CA ALA A 163 7.49 36.71 -34.68
C ALA A 163 6.71 37.86 -35.33
N LYS A 164 6.81 39.06 -34.74
CA LYS A 164 6.56 40.31 -35.45
C LYS A 164 7.44 40.32 -36.70
N VAL A 165 6.80 40.17 -37.85
CA VAL A 165 7.37 40.48 -39.16
C VAL A 165 7.77 41.95 -39.12
N VAL A 166 9.08 42.20 -39.06
CA VAL A 166 9.66 43.50 -39.37
C VAL A 166 9.85 43.48 -40.88
N ASP A 167 8.99 44.23 -41.58
CA ASP A 167 9.15 44.51 -42.99
C ASP A 167 10.39 45.41 -43.16
N ASP A 168 11.50 44.80 -43.57
CA ASP A 168 12.71 45.48 -44.05
C ASP A 168 12.77 45.33 -45.57
N ASP A 169 11.92 46.09 -46.28
CA ASP A 169 12.00 46.26 -47.72
C ASP A 169 13.13 47.24 -48.07
N GLY A 170 14.35 46.72 -47.99
CA GLY A 170 15.48 47.28 -48.71
C GLY A 170 15.30 47.05 -50.22
N LYS A 171 14.88 48.09 -50.95
CA LYS A 171 15.17 48.22 -52.38
C LYS A 171 16.25 49.26 -52.59
N ASP A 172 17.41 48.76 -53.02
CA ASP A 172 18.48 49.50 -53.66
C ASP A 172 18.04 50.08 -55.02
N LYS A 173 18.58 51.27 -55.33
CA LYS A 173 18.61 52.05 -56.59
C LYS A 173 17.46 53.01 -56.87
#